data_AF-A0A9D6RRV3-F1
#
_entry.id   AF-A0A9D6RRV3-F1
#
_cell.length_a   1.000
_cell.length_b   1.000
_cell.length_c   1.000
_cell.angle_alpha   90.00
_cell.angle_beta   90.00
_cell.angle_gamma   90.00
#
_symmetry.space_group_name_H-M   'P 1'
#
loop_
_entity.id
_entity.type
_entity.pdbx_description
1 polymer ?
#
loop_
_entity_poly.entity_id
_entity_poly.type
_entity_poly.pdbx_seq_one_letter_code
_entity_poly.pdbx_strand_id
1 'polypeptide(L)'
;MAKLNIPKLTFWRGVLFIILASGLYSTFVRFSGGLGASTALSDRFPWGLWIGFDVLCGVALAAGGFTISAVVYIFHIERFKPIIRPTILTAFLGYSLVVVALMFDLGKPYNIWHPIIMWNPHSVMFEVAWCVMLYTTVLALEFSPMLFERLRMEKAVKTIHALTIPLVILGVILSMLHQSSLGSLFLIVPHKLHPLWYSPLLPVFFFISAVALGCAMTILESFLSFRVFRKRLELDLLADLGKVIVVVLAVYLVLKIQDLTGKGALGLAFESSYAGRMFLAEMLLGIITPIIMLAIPRIRTNDFGLFVSALMVVLGFIMNRLNVSITGIEAYSGVSYFPSWTEVSVTIMIVALGFVLFGLAVKYLPVFPAGELVKSSEEGAPELPAPAVLRRPLLGSTALVLILGGVLMGSAVGLAYSGIRHRGATVAVEVVDNREPDISAGLQSFQAPPDVTFPQAQESPGAVTFSHASHIDWNQPKCATCHNQSFNILKVRQTSSLLAAKLDMHSVERCGACHDGQKAFNVKQDCMLCHKGE
;
A
#
# COMPACT_ATOMS: atom_id res chain seq x y z
N MET A 1 10.82 47.98 -25.53
CA MET A 1 10.01 47.29 -24.50
C MET A 1 9.25 46.17 -25.15
N ALA A 2 9.68 44.91 -24.95
CA ALA A 2 8.93 43.76 -25.45
C ALA A 2 7.57 43.73 -24.74
N LYS A 3 6.48 43.91 -25.50
CA LYS A 3 5.13 43.73 -24.97
C LYS A 3 5.07 42.30 -24.41
N LEU A 4 4.98 42.15 -23.09
CA LEU A 4 4.62 40.88 -22.48
C LEU A 4 3.27 40.49 -23.08
N ASN A 5 3.29 39.53 -24.00
CA ASN A 5 2.08 38.93 -24.54
C ASN A 5 1.47 38.10 -23.41
N ILE A 6 0.63 38.74 -22.59
CA ILE A 6 -0.14 38.04 -21.56
C ILE A 6 -1.06 37.06 -22.31
N PRO A 7 -0.87 35.74 -22.14
CA PRO A 7 -1.69 34.77 -22.84
C PRO A 7 -3.15 34.96 -22.41
N LYS A 8 -4.08 35.03 -23.38
CA LYS A 8 -5.51 35.19 -23.09
C LYS A 8 -5.97 34.18 -22.04
N LEU A 9 -6.67 34.67 -21.02
CA LEU A 9 -7.19 33.87 -19.91
C LEU A 9 -8.37 33.04 -20.41
N THR A 10 -8.10 31.79 -20.81
CA THR A 10 -9.16 30.80 -21.08
C THR A 10 -9.68 30.25 -19.75
N PHE A 11 -10.94 29.82 -19.68
CA PHE A 11 -11.56 29.23 -18.48
C PHE A 11 -10.64 28.21 -17.77
N TRP A 12 -10.09 27.24 -18.51
CA TRP A 12 -9.18 26.21 -17.97
C TRP A 12 -7.85 26.76 -17.44
N ARG A 13 -7.35 27.88 -17.99
CA ARG A 13 -6.16 28.57 -17.49
C ARG A 13 -6.46 29.33 -16.20
N GLY A 14 -7.67 29.89 -16.09
CA GLY A 14 -8.16 30.49 -14.84
C GLY A 14 -8.28 29.45 -13.72
N VAL A 15 -8.89 28.28 -14.00
CA VAL A 15 -8.97 27.17 -13.05
C VAL A 15 -7.58 26.70 -12.62
N LEU A 16 -6.67 26.48 -13.57
CA LEU A 16 -5.28 26.12 -13.27
C LEU A 16 -4.60 27.17 -12.39
N PHE A 17 -4.77 28.46 -12.70
CA PHE A 17 -4.20 29.54 -11.90
C PHE A 17 -4.71 29.53 -10.45
N ILE A 18 -6.01 29.31 -10.24
CA ILE A 18 -6.60 29.21 -8.89
C ILE A 18 -6.01 28.03 -8.13
N ILE A 19 -5.91 26.86 -8.78
CA ILE A 19 -5.30 25.66 -8.19
C ILE A 19 -3.86 25.95 -7.76
N LEU A 20 -3.05 26.49 -8.67
CA LEU A 20 -1.65 26.82 -8.38
C LEU A 20 -1.51 27.87 -7.27
N ALA A 21 -2.33 28.92 -7.27
CA ALA A 21 -2.32 29.94 -6.22
C ALA A 21 -2.70 29.37 -4.85
N SER A 22 -3.74 28.52 -4.79
CA SER A 22 -4.18 27.87 -3.55
C SER A 22 -3.14 26.88 -2.99
N GLY A 23 -2.49 26.11 -3.87
CA GLY A 23 -1.42 25.20 -3.49
C GLY A 23 -0.15 25.94 -3.07
N LEU A 24 0.20 27.07 -3.71
CA LEU A 24 1.32 27.92 -3.31
C LEU A 24 1.09 28.56 -1.95
N TYR A 25 -0.12 29.04 -1.66
CA TYR A 25 -0.47 29.51 -0.32
C TYR A 25 -0.31 28.39 0.71
N SER A 26 -0.81 27.20 0.40
CA SER A 26 -0.73 26.04 1.31
C SER A 26 0.72 25.55 1.49
N THR A 27 1.54 25.70 0.46
CA THR A 27 3.00 25.50 0.50
C THR A 27 3.64 26.48 1.47
N PHE A 28 3.30 27.77 1.39
CA PHE A 28 3.79 28.77 2.32
C PHE A 28 3.40 28.42 3.77
N VAL A 29 2.16 28.03 4.03
CA VAL A 29 1.70 27.59 5.37
C VAL A 29 2.51 26.37 5.85
N ARG A 30 2.75 25.37 4.99
CA ARG A 30 3.50 24.16 5.34
C ARG A 30 4.95 24.43 5.72
N PHE A 31 5.64 25.30 4.97
CA PHE A 31 7.06 25.58 5.18
C PHE A 31 7.32 26.67 6.23
N SER A 32 6.34 27.54 6.53
CA SER A 32 6.46 28.54 7.60
C SER A 32 5.94 28.03 8.95
N GLY A 33 4.81 27.30 8.97
CA GLY A 33 4.14 26.82 10.18
C GLY A 33 4.34 25.33 10.50
N GLY A 34 5.01 24.58 9.63
CA GLY A 34 5.24 23.14 9.82
C GLY A 34 4.03 22.26 9.49
N LEU A 35 4.12 20.97 9.86
CA LEU A 35 3.06 19.99 9.62
C LEU A 35 1.77 20.34 10.36
N GLY A 36 1.85 20.67 11.65
CA GLY A 36 0.67 20.96 12.48
C GLY A 36 -0.17 22.15 12.00
N ALA A 37 0.40 23.11 11.26
CA ALA A 37 -0.34 24.25 10.70
C ALA A 37 -1.00 23.93 9.35
N SER A 38 -0.57 22.88 8.66
CA SER A 38 -0.93 22.59 7.27
C SER A 38 -1.66 21.27 7.09
N THR A 39 -1.68 20.40 8.08
CA THR A 39 -2.33 19.09 8.00
C THR A 39 -3.31 18.88 9.15
N ALA A 40 -4.28 18.00 8.94
CA ALA A 40 -5.18 17.53 9.99
C ALA A 40 -4.61 16.31 10.75
N LEU A 41 -3.28 16.14 10.74
CA LEU A 41 -2.59 15.03 11.38
C LEU A 41 -2.50 15.24 12.90
N SER A 42 -2.29 14.14 13.61
CA SER A 42 -2.04 14.15 15.05
C SER A 42 -1.01 13.08 15.41
N ASP A 43 -0.48 13.09 16.64
CA ASP A 43 0.45 12.06 17.11
C ASP A 43 -0.18 10.64 17.09
N ARG A 44 -1.51 10.55 17.14
CA ARG A 44 -2.26 9.29 17.01
C ARG A 44 -2.56 8.90 15.56
N PHE A 45 -2.50 9.86 14.64
CA PHE A 45 -2.77 9.67 13.21
C PHE A 45 -1.71 10.41 12.37
N PRO A 46 -0.49 9.86 12.26
CA PRO A 46 0.66 10.56 11.70
C PRO A 46 0.71 10.55 10.17
N TRP A 47 -0.03 9.66 9.50
CA TRP A 47 -0.09 9.58 8.04
C TRP A 47 -1.51 9.78 7.54
N GLY A 48 -1.69 10.74 6.64
CA GLY A 48 -2.98 11.13 6.08
C GLY A 48 -2.98 11.07 4.57
N LEU A 49 -3.57 12.10 3.94
CA LEU A 49 -3.75 12.18 2.50
C LEU A 49 -2.42 12.18 1.73
N TRP A 50 -1.38 12.86 2.21
CA TRP A 50 -0.11 12.95 1.48
C TRP A 50 0.58 11.59 1.36
N ILE A 51 0.71 10.81 2.45
CA ILE A 51 1.21 9.44 2.33
C ILE A 51 0.21 8.53 1.59
N GLY A 52 -1.07 8.57 1.96
CA GLY A 52 -2.08 7.64 1.42
C GLY A 52 -2.34 7.81 -0.08
N PHE A 53 -2.48 9.05 -0.55
CA PHE A 53 -2.71 9.37 -1.94
C PHE A 53 -1.40 9.68 -2.66
N ASP A 54 -0.67 10.73 -2.27
CA ASP A 54 0.45 11.22 -3.08
C ASP A 54 1.60 10.21 -3.17
N VAL A 55 1.89 9.48 -2.10
CA VAL A 55 2.94 8.45 -2.11
C VAL A 55 2.39 7.09 -2.55
N LEU A 56 1.47 6.49 -1.79
CA LEU A 56 1.04 5.11 -2.04
C LEU A 56 0.25 4.96 -3.35
N CYS A 57 -0.60 5.94 -3.70
CA CYS A 57 -1.27 5.93 -5.00
C CYS A 57 -0.35 6.50 -6.09
N GLY A 58 0.29 7.65 -5.84
CA GLY A 58 1.08 8.37 -6.85
C GLY A 58 2.20 7.52 -7.46
N VAL A 59 2.94 6.78 -6.64
CA VAL A 59 3.97 5.85 -7.12
C VAL A 59 3.36 4.76 -8.01
N ALA A 60 2.27 4.15 -7.57
CA ALA A 60 1.68 3.04 -8.29
C ALA A 60 0.97 3.50 -9.58
N LEU A 61 0.44 4.73 -9.63
CA LEU A 61 -0.12 5.30 -10.86
C LEU A 61 0.95 5.47 -11.95
N ALA A 62 2.22 5.58 -11.58
CA ALA A 62 3.37 5.56 -12.51
C ALA A 62 3.79 4.14 -12.95
N ALA A 63 3.07 3.08 -12.55
CA ALA A 63 3.44 1.69 -12.84
C ALA A 63 3.36 1.29 -14.32
N GLY A 64 2.69 2.08 -15.15
CA GLY A 64 2.65 1.85 -16.60
C GLY A 64 4.04 1.75 -17.20
N GLY A 65 4.98 2.61 -16.77
CA GLY A 65 6.37 2.70 -17.26
C GLY A 65 7.06 1.35 -17.33
N PHE A 66 7.31 0.75 -16.16
CA PHE A 66 8.01 -0.52 -16.08
C PHE A 66 7.18 -1.68 -16.63
N THR A 67 5.85 -1.65 -16.51
CA THR A 67 5.00 -2.75 -16.98
C THR A 67 5.12 -2.88 -18.51
N ILE A 68 5.05 -1.76 -19.21
CA ILE A 68 5.21 -1.74 -20.68
C ILE A 68 6.66 -1.99 -21.09
N SER A 69 7.65 -1.42 -20.37
CA SER A 69 9.06 -1.72 -20.62
C SER A 69 9.37 -3.21 -20.45
N ALA A 70 8.82 -3.87 -19.43
CA ALA A 70 8.96 -5.32 -19.25
C ALA A 70 8.31 -6.10 -20.39
N VAL A 71 7.08 -5.74 -20.78
CA VAL A 71 6.35 -6.38 -21.89
C VAL A 71 7.13 -6.30 -23.20
N VAL A 72 7.74 -5.15 -23.51
CA VAL A 72 8.46 -5.00 -24.78
C VAL A 72 9.86 -5.59 -24.71
N TYR A 73 10.67 -5.23 -23.71
CA TYR A 73 12.09 -5.56 -23.71
C TYR A 73 12.42 -6.91 -23.05
N ILE A 74 11.63 -7.36 -22.08
CA ILE A 74 11.85 -8.65 -21.40
C ILE A 74 11.06 -9.75 -22.11
N PHE A 75 9.74 -9.55 -22.25
CA PHE A 75 8.87 -10.52 -22.92
C PHE A 75 8.93 -10.45 -24.45
N HIS A 76 9.73 -9.54 -25.02
CA HIS A 76 9.97 -9.40 -26.47
C HIS A 76 8.68 -9.19 -27.27
N ILE A 77 7.69 -8.50 -26.69
CA ILE A 77 6.42 -8.23 -27.36
C ILE A 77 6.47 -6.86 -28.05
N GLU A 78 7.09 -6.82 -29.24
CA GLU A 78 7.38 -5.59 -29.99
C GLU A 78 6.15 -4.75 -30.35
N ARG A 79 4.95 -5.34 -30.35
CA ARG A 79 3.69 -4.64 -30.66
C ARG A 79 3.41 -3.44 -29.73
N PHE A 80 3.98 -3.41 -28.53
CA PHE A 80 3.82 -2.31 -27.56
C PHE A 80 4.92 -1.24 -27.66
N LYS A 81 5.89 -1.39 -28.58
CA LYS A 81 6.99 -0.44 -28.78
C LYS A 81 6.54 1.02 -29.00
N PRO A 82 5.44 1.32 -29.74
CA PRO A 82 5.04 2.70 -30.00
C PRO A 82 4.67 3.52 -28.74
N ILE A 83 4.34 2.88 -27.62
CA ILE A 83 3.95 3.57 -26.37
C ILE A 83 5.00 3.59 -25.28
N ILE A 84 6.14 2.92 -25.47
CA ILE A 84 7.22 2.92 -24.48
C ILE A 84 7.62 4.35 -24.12
N ARG A 85 7.82 5.22 -25.11
CA ARG A 85 8.28 6.60 -24.88
C ARG A 85 7.29 7.43 -24.05
N PRO A 86 5.99 7.53 -24.42
CA PRO A 86 4.99 8.19 -23.58
C PRO A 86 4.94 7.63 -22.16
N THR A 87 4.97 6.31 -22.03
CA THR A 87 4.77 5.64 -20.74
C THR A 87 5.99 5.76 -19.81
N ILE A 88 7.21 5.76 -20.35
CA ILE A 88 8.43 6.12 -19.60
C ILE A 88 8.38 7.58 -19.15
N LEU A 89 7.93 8.51 -20.01
CA LEU A 89 7.77 9.91 -19.64
C LEU A 89 6.76 10.08 -18.50
N THR A 90 5.60 9.43 -18.59
CA THR A 90 4.60 9.47 -17.52
C THR A 90 5.17 8.92 -16.22
N ALA A 91 5.90 7.79 -16.29
CA ALA A 91 6.51 7.19 -15.10
C ALA A 91 7.56 8.11 -14.46
N PHE A 92 8.45 8.70 -15.26
CA PHE A 92 9.48 9.63 -14.79
C PHE A 92 8.86 10.87 -14.13
N LEU A 93 7.85 11.47 -14.76
CA LEU A 93 7.14 12.61 -14.18
C LEU A 93 6.38 12.22 -12.92
N GLY A 94 5.68 11.08 -12.91
CA GLY A 94 4.97 10.57 -11.75
C GLY A 94 5.89 10.40 -10.54
N TYR A 95 7.03 9.74 -10.71
CA TYR A 95 8.02 9.60 -9.63
C TYR A 95 8.63 10.94 -9.20
N SER A 96 8.90 11.84 -10.14
CA SER A 96 9.39 13.19 -9.81
C SER A 96 8.38 13.96 -8.94
N LEU A 97 7.08 13.84 -9.24
CA LEU A 97 6.01 14.47 -8.46
C LEU A 97 5.85 13.82 -7.07
N VAL A 98 6.03 12.50 -6.96
CA VAL A 98 6.06 11.80 -5.66
C VAL A 98 7.21 12.32 -4.81
N VAL A 99 8.41 12.48 -5.39
CA VAL A 99 9.55 13.05 -4.66
C VAL A 99 9.23 14.46 -4.15
N VAL A 100 8.60 15.28 -4.99
CA VAL A 100 8.11 16.60 -4.56
C VAL A 100 7.09 16.47 -3.43
N ALA A 101 6.10 15.58 -3.54
CA ALA A 101 5.11 15.35 -2.48
C ALA A 101 5.74 14.90 -1.16
N LEU A 102 6.75 14.02 -1.21
CA LEU A 102 7.52 13.61 -0.04
C LEU A 102 8.22 14.79 0.65
N MET A 103 8.64 15.81 -0.09
CA MET A 103 9.20 17.03 0.53
C MET A 103 8.16 17.81 1.35
N PHE A 104 6.86 17.68 1.06
CA PHE A 104 5.80 18.25 1.88
C PHE A 104 5.50 17.37 3.10
N ASP A 105 5.55 16.05 2.95
CA ASP A 105 5.24 15.13 4.04
C ASP A 105 6.34 15.08 5.12
N LEU A 106 7.61 15.14 4.73
CA LEU A 106 8.74 15.04 5.65
C LEU A 106 8.80 16.22 6.62
N GLY A 107 8.90 15.94 7.93
CA GLY A 107 9.07 16.98 8.96
C GLY A 107 10.32 17.85 8.76
N LYS A 108 11.42 17.26 8.26
CA LYS A 108 12.67 17.96 7.90
C LYS A 108 13.09 17.61 6.47
N PRO A 109 12.50 18.25 5.44
CA PRO A 109 12.70 17.83 4.06
C PRO A 109 14.13 18.09 3.55
N TYR A 110 14.86 19.03 4.13
CA TYR A 110 16.27 19.28 3.83
C TYR A 110 17.21 18.13 4.23
N ASN A 111 16.74 17.17 5.03
CA ASN A 111 17.49 15.96 5.41
C ASN A 111 17.18 14.75 4.51
N ILE A 112 16.47 14.93 3.39
CA ILE A 112 16.08 13.82 2.49
C ILE A 112 17.28 13.04 1.93
N TRP A 113 18.48 13.64 1.91
CA TRP A 113 19.72 12.99 1.46
C TRP A 113 20.32 12.02 2.50
N HIS A 114 19.89 12.06 3.76
CA HIS A 114 20.44 11.26 4.84
C HIS A 114 20.53 9.76 4.54
N PRO A 115 19.50 9.08 3.97
CA PRO A 115 19.56 7.65 3.67
C PRO A 115 20.69 7.24 2.73
N ILE A 116 21.26 8.18 1.95
CA ILE A 116 22.39 7.91 1.05
C ILE A 116 23.68 7.61 1.85
N ILE A 117 23.85 8.24 3.01
CA ILE A 117 25.08 8.18 3.82
C ILE A 117 24.85 7.45 5.15
N MET A 118 23.72 7.70 5.81
CA MET A 118 23.38 7.13 7.12
C MET A 118 22.45 5.94 6.97
N TRP A 119 23.05 4.76 6.75
CA TRP A 119 22.30 3.56 6.41
C TRP A 119 21.63 2.92 7.63
N ASN A 120 20.41 2.43 7.45
CA ASN A 120 19.71 1.61 8.43
C ASN A 120 19.01 0.44 7.74
N PRO A 121 19.71 -0.67 7.46
CA PRO A 121 19.19 -1.79 6.69
C PRO A 121 18.06 -2.57 7.40
N HIS A 122 17.82 -2.32 8.70
CA HIS A 122 16.73 -2.93 9.44
C HIS A 122 15.40 -2.18 9.28
N SER A 123 15.40 -1.03 8.61
CA SER A 123 14.20 -0.21 8.39
C SER A 123 13.64 -0.40 6.99
N VAL A 124 12.35 -0.77 6.88
CA VAL A 124 11.66 -0.80 5.58
C VAL A 124 11.64 0.59 4.93
N MET A 125 11.63 1.68 5.72
CA MET A 125 11.72 3.03 5.17
C MET A 125 13.06 3.34 4.51
N PHE A 126 14.15 2.75 4.99
CA PHE A 126 15.44 2.87 4.35
C PHE A 126 15.45 2.16 2.98
N GLU A 127 14.90 0.95 2.92
CA GLU A 127 14.74 0.20 1.66
C GLU A 127 13.86 0.98 0.66
N VAL A 128 12.72 1.50 1.10
CA VAL A 128 11.82 2.32 0.29
C VAL A 128 12.53 3.56 -0.26
N ALA A 129 13.27 4.29 0.58
CA ALA A 129 14.01 5.47 0.15
C ALA A 129 15.05 5.14 -0.93
N TRP A 130 15.84 4.08 -0.74
CA TRP A 130 16.83 3.63 -1.73
C TRP A 130 16.19 3.19 -3.03
N CYS A 131 15.10 2.42 -2.97
CA CYS A 131 14.42 1.97 -4.17
C CYS A 131 13.83 3.15 -4.96
N VAL A 132 13.19 4.12 -4.31
CA VAL A 132 12.67 5.32 -4.98
C VAL A 132 13.80 6.13 -5.60
N MET A 133 14.91 6.35 -4.89
CA MET A 133 16.06 7.10 -5.41
C MET A 133 16.67 6.43 -6.64
N LEU A 134 17.05 5.15 -6.52
CA LEU A 134 17.67 4.40 -7.61
C LEU A 134 16.73 4.27 -8.81
N TYR A 135 15.45 3.97 -8.57
CA TYR A 135 14.48 3.82 -9.65
C TYR A 135 14.20 5.16 -10.36
N THR A 136 14.12 6.27 -9.62
CA THR A 136 14.00 7.61 -10.23
C THR A 136 15.23 7.93 -11.10
N THR A 137 16.44 7.52 -10.67
CA THR A 137 17.64 7.63 -11.50
C THR A 137 17.55 6.76 -12.77
N VAL A 138 17.09 5.51 -12.66
CA VAL A 138 16.89 4.64 -13.83
C VAL A 138 15.87 5.25 -14.80
N LEU A 139 14.73 5.73 -14.31
CA LEU A 139 13.73 6.41 -15.14
C LEU A 139 14.30 7.67 -15.81
N ALA A 140 15.12 8.45 -15.11
CA ALA A 140 15.79 9.61 -15.70
C ALA A 140 16.73 9.19 -16.85
N LEU A 141 17.47 8.09 -16.69
CA LEU A 141 18.33 7.54 -17.72
C LEU A 141 17.53 6.96 -18.89
N GLU A 142 16.43 6.26 -18.65
CA GLU A 142 15.53 5.75 -19.69
C GLU A 142 14.83 6.88 -20.47
N PHE A 143 14.50 7.99 -19.80
CA PHE A 143 13.94 9.19 -20.43
C PHE A 143 14.99 10.00 -21.21
N SER A 144 16.26 9.95 -20.81
CA SER A 144 17.34 10.79 -21.36
C SER A 144 17.54 10.73 -22.88
N PRO A 145 17.30 9.62 -23.62
CA PRO A 145 17.39 9.62 -25.08
C PRO A 145 16.48 10.65 -25.73
N MET A 146 15.27 10.86 -25.22
CA MET A 146 14.33 11.86 -25.75
C MET A 146 14.88 13.28 -25.60
N LEU A 147 15.58 13.54 -24.50
CA LEU A 147 16.25 14.81 -24.25
C LEU A 147 17.49 14.99 -25.15
N PHE A 148 18.34 13.95 -25.26
CA PHE A 148 19.56 13.99 -26.06
C PHE A 148 19.27 14.06 -27.57
N GLU A 149 18.21 13.41 -28.05
CA GLU A 149 17.71 13.56 -29.43
C GLU A 149 17.33 15.02 -29.71
N ARG A 150 16.65 15.67 -28.75
CA ARG A 150 16.27 17.08 -28.89
C ARG A 150 17.48 18.02 -28.90
N LEU A 151 18.49 17.72 -28.09
CA LEU A 151 19.76 18.46 -28.00
C LEU A 151 20.76 18.07 -29.10
N ARG A 152 20.42 17.12 -29.99
CA ARG A 152 21.28 16.60 -31.07
C ARG A 152 22.61 16.01 -30.58
N MET A 153 22.61 15.38 -29.40
CA MET A 153 23.78 14.77 -28.78
C MET A 153 23.92 13.28 -29.16
N GLU A 154 24.29 12.99 -30.41
CA GLU A 154 24.30 11.61 -30.95
C GLU A 154 25.17 10.62 -30.17
N LYS A 155 26.32 11.07 -29.65
CA LYS A 155 27.20 10.21 -28.83
C LYS A 155 26.49 9.74 -27.55
N ALA A 156 25.81 10.67 -26.86
CA ALA A 156 25.07 10.35 -25.64
C ALA A 156 23.87 9.42 -25.93
N VAL A 157 23.15 9.66 -27.04
CA VAL A 157 22.07 8.78 -27.49
C VAL A 157 22.59 7.35 -27.71
N LYS A 158 23.72 7.17 -28.42
CA LYS A 158 24.32 5.86 -28.67
C LYS A 158 24.73 5.15 -27.38
N THR A 159 25.34 5.87 -26.43
CA THR A 159 25.73 5.30 -25.13
C THR A 159 24.52 4.80 -24.34
N ILE A 160 23.45 5.59 -24.25
CA ILE A 160 22.25 5.18 -23.50
C ILE A 160 21.50 4.04 -24.20
N HIS A 161 21.45 4.04 -25.54
CA HIS A 161 20.88 2.91 -26.29
C HIS A 161 21.61 1.59 -25.99
N ALA A 162 22.94 1.62 -25.89
CA ALA A 162 23.72 0.44 -25.50
C ALA A 162 23.42 -0.03 -24.06
N LEU A 163 23.04 0.88 -23.17
CA LEU A 163 22.69 0.61 -21.77
C LEU A 163 21.19 0.33 -21.55
N THR A 164 20.36 0.39 -22.59
CA THR A 164 18.90 0.31 -22.42
C THR A 164 18.46 -1.03 -21.82
N ILE A 165 19.00 -2.15 -22.28
CA ILE A 165 18.61 -3.47 -21.75
C ILE A 165 18.98 -3.61 -20.26
N PRO A 166 20.23 -3.34 -19.81
CA PRO A 166 20.56 -3.32 -18.39
C PRO A 166 19.68 -2.37 -17.57
N LEU A 167 19.41 -1.15 -18.08
CA LEU A 167 18.57 -0.17 -17.39
C LEU A 167 17.15 -0.67 -17.20
N VAL A 168 16.55 -1.26 -18.22
CA VAL A 168 15.19 -1.81 -18.14
C VAL A 168 15.13 -2.98 -17.15
N ILE A 169 16.11 -3.88 -17.17
CA ILE A 169 16.17 -4.99 -16.20
C ILE A 169 16.28 -4.44 -14.77
N LEU A 170 17.17 -3.47 -14.55
CA LEU A 170 17.32 -2.84 -13.25
C LEU A 170 16.05 -2.10 -12.83
N GLY A 171 15.40 -1.39 -13.76
CA GLY A 171 14.14 -0.68 -13.54
C GLY A 171 13.02 -1.62 -13.14
N VAL A 172 12.89 -2.77 -13.80
CA VAL A 172 11.88 -3.79 -13.46
C VAL A 172 12.16 -4.38 -12.07
N ILE A 173 13.40 -4.74 -11.76
CA ILE A 173 13.77 -5.28 -10.43
C ILE A 173 13.49 -4.26 -9.33
N LEU A 174 13.96 -3.01 -9.48
CA LEU A 174 13.75 -1.95 -8.50
C LEU A 174 12.27 -1.59 -8.34
N SER A 175 11.50 -1.64 -9.42
CA SER A 175 10.05 -1.43 -9.37
C SER A 175 9.35 -2.53 -8.57
N MET A 176 9.70 -3.80 -8.82
CA MET A 176 9.16 -4.93 -8.06
C MET A 176 9.46 -4.79 -6.56
N LEU A 177 10.70 -4.44 -6.22
CA LEU A 177 11.12 -4.20 -4.85
C LEU A 177 10.27 -3.09 -4.24
N HIS A 178 10.30 -1.88 -4.80
CA HIS A 178 9.60 -0.76 -4.21
C HIS A 178 8.09 -0.98 -4.01
N GLN A 179 7.38 -1.52 -5.01
CA GLN A 179 5.94 -1.80 -4.89
C GLN A 179 5.65 -2.80 -3.77
N SER A 180 6.52 -3.80 -3.59
CA SER A 180 6.45 -4.77 -2.51
C SER A 180 6.80 -4.13 -1.15
N SER A 181 7.87 -3.34 -1.06
CA SER A 181 8.34 -2.70 0.18
C SER A 181 7.32 -1.67 0.71
N LEU A 182 6.57 -0.99 -0.16
CA LEU A 182 5.45 -0.14 0.25
C LEU A 182 4.37 -0.93 1.02
N GLY A 183 4.11 -2.18 0.62
CA GLY A 183 3.24 -3.09 1.38
C GLY A 183 3.88 -3.53 2.70
N SER A 184 5.20 -3.76 2.70
CA SER A 184 5.96 -4.13 3.90
C SER A 184 5.91 -3.07 5.00
N LEU A 185 5.69 -1.79 4.67
CA LEU A 185 5.54 -0.69 5.64
C LEU A 185 4.48 -0.99 6.72
N PHE A 186 3.42 -1.69 6.33
CA PHE A 186 2.31 -2.01 7.22
C PHE A 186 2.51 -3.30 8.01
N LEU A 187 3.56 -4.08 7.72
CA LEU A 187 3.89 -5.29 8.50
C LEU A 187 4.35 -4.96 9.92
N ILE A 188 4.86 -3.73 10.14
CA ILE A 188 5.32 -3.27 11.46
C ILE A 188 4.16 -2.93 12.41
N VAL A 189 2.92 -2.84 11.89
CA VAL A 189 1.74 -2.43 12.65
C VAL A 189 0.64 -3.52 12.71
N PRO A 190 0.97 -4.76 13.11
CA PRO A 190 0.05 -5.90 13.07
C PRO A 190 -1.25 -5.69 13.85
N HIS A 191 -1.18 -4.98 14.98
CA HIS A 191 -2.32 -4.74 15.85
C HIS A 191 -3.00 -3.38 15.62
N LYS A 192 -2.42 -2.53 14.75
CA LYS A 192 -3.00 -1.20 14.45
C LYS A 192 -3.78 -1.17 13.14
N LEU A 193 -3.52 -2.11 12.22
CA LEU A 193 -4.22 -2.21 10.96
C LEU A 193 -5.37 -3.21 11.06
N HIS A 194 -6.56 -2.81 10.60
CA HIS A 194 -7.76 -3.61 10.69
C HIS A 194 -7.62 -4.96 9.95
N PRO A 195 -8.15 -6.09 10.48
CA PRO A 195 -7.89 -7.44 9.95
C PRO A 195 -8.29 -7.68 8.49
N LEU A 196 -9.24 -6.91 7.95
CA LEU A 196 -9.62 -6.96 6.52
C LEU A 196 -8.47 -6.54 5.60
N TRP A 197 -7.62 -5.62 6.05
CA TRP A 197 -6.49 -5.12 5.26
C TRP A 197 -5.15 -5.69 5.72
N TYR A 198 -4.97 -5.99 7.01
CA TYR A 198 -3.71 -6.55 7.51
C TYR A 198 -3.49 -8.00 7.05
N SER A 199 -2.31 -8.28 6.48
CA SER A 199 -1.81 -9.62 6.18
C SER A 199 -0.28 -9.62 6.08
N PRO A 200 0.42 -10.70 6.50
CA PRO A 200 1.82 -10.92 6.13
C PRO A 200 2.07 -10.89 4.61
N LEU A 201 1.05 -11.15 3.79
CA LEU A 201 1.11 -11.12 2.33
C LEU A 201 0.88 -9.71 1.73
N LEU A 202 0.80 -8.66 2.54
CA LEU A 202 0.67 -7.28 2.06
C LEU A 202 1.67 -6.88 0.96
N PRO A 203 2.97 -7.24 1.04
CA PRO A 203 3.92 -6.93 -0.03
C PRO A 203 3.51 -7.55 -1.38
N VAL A 204 3.01 -8.79 -1.34
CA VAL A 204 2.53 -9.51 -2.52
C VAL A 204 1.23 -8.88 -3.06
N PHE A 205 0.28 -8.55 -2.19
CA PHE A 205 -0.95 -7.87 -2.61
C PHE A 205 -0.66 -6.51 -3.25
N PHE A 206 0.27 -5.74 -2.70
CA PHE A 206 0.64 -4.44 -3.24
C PHE A 206 1.29 -4.58 -4.62
N PHE A 207 2.18 -5.56 -4.77
CA PHE A 207 2.81 -5.87 -6.05
C PHE A 207 1.81 -6.31 -7.13
N ILE A 208 0.96 -7.31 -6.86
CA ILE A 208 -0.02 -7.84 -7.84
C ILE A 208 -0.99 -6.74 -8.27
N SER A 209 -1.50 -5.95 -7.32
CA SER A 209 -2.40 -4.83 -7.63
C SER A 209 -1.72 -3.73 -8.46
N ALA A 210 -0.43 -3.47 -8.25
CA ALA A 210 0.33 -2.51 -9.05
C ALA A 210 0.51 -2.95 -10.51
N VAL A 211 0.65 -4.25 -10.79
CA VAL A 211 0.71 -4.78 -12.17
C VAL A 211 -0.62 -4.56 -12.91
N ALA A 212 -1.75 -4.85 -12.25
CA ALA A 212 -3.07 -4.59 -12.82
C ALA A 212 -3.28 -3.09 -13.08
N LEU A 213 -2.84 -2.25 -12.12
CA LEU A 213 -2.91 -0.80 -12.25
C LEU A 213 -2.05 -0.28 -13.41
N GLY A 214 -0.83 -0.79 -13.59
CA GLY A 214 0.06 -0.41 -14.68
C GLY A 214 -0.60 -0.62 -16.04
N CYS A 215 -1.22 -1.79 -16.25
CA CYS A 215 -1.98 -2.08 -17.47
C CYS A 215 -3.20 -1.15 -17.64
N ALA A 216 -3.95 -0.91 -16.56
CA ALA A 216 -5.12 -0.02 -16.59
C ALA A 216 -4.74 1.44 -16.90
N MET A 217 -3.65 1.92 -16.32
CA MET A 217 -3.11 3.26 -16.57
C MET A 217 -2.64 3.42 -18.02
N THR A 218 -1.97 2.42 -18.60
CA THR A 218 -1.62 2.46 -20.03
C THR A 218 -2.86 2.58 -20.93
N ILE A 219 -3.94 1.88 -20.60
CA ILE A 219 -5.21 2.00 -21.34
C ILE A 219 -5.75 3.44 -21.22
N LEU A 220 -5.82 4.00 -20.01
CA LEU A 220 -6.30 5.37 -19.80
C LEU A 220 -5.42 6.42 -20.50
N GLU A 221 -4.10 6.31 -20.40
CA GLU A 221 -3.14 7.21 -21.04
C GLU A 221 -3.27 7.18 -22.56
N SER A 222 -3.53 6.02 -23.16
CA SER A 222 -3.79 5.91 -24.60
C SER A 222 -5.04 6.69 -25.01
N PHE A 223 -6.14 6.58 -24.24
CA PHE A 223 -7.37 7.35 -24.51
C PHE A 223 -7.18 8.87 -24.29
N LEU A 224 -6.45 9.26 -23.25
CA LEU A 224 -6.14 10.67 -22.98
C LEU A 224 -5.21 11.26 -24.06
N SER A 225 -4.21 10.50 -24.50
CA SER A 225 -3.29 10.90 -25.57
C SER A 225 -4.02 11.08 -26.90
N PHE A 226 -5.04 10.24 -27.18
CA PHE A 226 -5.89 10.42 -28.34
C PHE A 226 -6.66 11.75 -28.29
N ARG A 227 -7.15 12.17 -27.11
CA ARG A 227 -7.86 13.45 -26.95
C ARG A 227 -7.01 14.64 -27.37
N VAL A 228 -5.79 14.66 -26.83
CA VAL A 228 -4.94 15.86 -26.85
C VAL A 228 -4.10 15.90 -28.12
N PHE A 229 -3.62 14.74 -28.58
CA PHE A 229 -2.65 14.64 -29.67
C PHE A 229 -3.17 13.89 -30.90
N ARG A 230 -4.42 13.38 -30.86
CA ARG A 230 -5.03 12.55 -31.93
C ARG A 230 -4.18 11.34 -32.32
N LYS A 231 -3.47 10.77 -31.34
CA LYS A 231 -2.63 9.58 -31.48
C LYS A 231 -3.15 8.50 -30.54
N ARG A 232 -3.43 7.30 -31.04
CA ARG A 232 -3.92 6.16 -30.23
C ARG A 232 -3.18 4.88 -30.55
N LEU A 233 -3.12 3.98 -29.57
CA LEU A 233 -2.83 2.57 -29.81
C LEU A 233 -3.97 1.89 -30.57
N GLU A 234 -3.63 0.81 -31.25
CA GLU A 234 -4.62 -0.10 -31.81
C GLU A 234 -5.49 -0.70 -30.69
N LEU A 235 -6.80 -0.72 -30.92
CA LEU A 235 -7.77 -1.20 -29.94
C LEU A 235 -7.49 -2.65 -29.52
N ASP A 236 -6.99 -3.47 -30.45
CA ASP A 236 -6.67 -4.86 -30.22
C ASP A 236 -5.56 -5.02 -29.17
N LEU A 237 -4.58 -4.10 -29.14
CA LEU A 237 -3.52 -4.08 -28.13
C LEU A 237 -4.06 -3.71 -26.75
N LEU A 238 -4.95 -2.73 -26.69
CA LEU A 238 -5.60 -2.32 -25.44
C LEU A 238 -6.53 -3.41 -24.92
N ALA A 239 -7.22 -4.11 -25.82
CA ALA A 239 -8.05 -5.26 -25.48
C ALA A 239 -7.21 -6.42 -24.92
N ASP A 240 -6.01 -6.67 -25.46
CA ASP A 240 -5.09 -7.66 -24.91
C ASP A 240 -4.61 -7.29 -23.50
N LEU A 241 -4.28 -6.01 -23.24
CA LEU A 241 -4.00 -5.54 -21.87
C LEU A 241 -5.20 -5.76 -20.94
N GLY A 242 -6.43 -5.56 -21.44
CA GLY A 242 -7.66 -5.88 -20.71
C GLY A 242 -7.74 -7.34 -20.28
N LYS A 243 -7.26 -8.30 -21.09
CA LYS A 243 -7.19 -9.72 -20.71
C LYS A 243 -6.19 -9.95 -19.58
N VAL A 244 -5.02 -9.29 -19.64
CA VAL A 244 -4.00 -9.38 -18.58
C VAL A 244 -4.57 -8.87 -17.26
N ILE A 245 -5.26 -7.73 -17.27
CA ILE A 245 -5.93 -7.17 -16.08
C ILE A 245 -6.89 -8.19 -15.45
N VAL A 246 -7.72 -8.88 -16.25
CA VAL A 246 -8.64 -9.91 -15.73
C VAL A 246 -7.87 -11.01 -14.99
N VAL A 247 -6.80 -11.53 -15.57
CA VAL A 247 -6.01 -12.61 -14.95
C VAL A 247 -5.37 -12.12 -13.65
N VAL A 248 -4.73 -10.96 -13.67
CA VAL A 248 -4.02 -10.41 -12.49
C VAL A 248 -5.01 -10.10 -11.35
N LEU A 249 -6.16 -9.49 -11.65
CA LEU A 249 -7.19 -9.20 -10.65
C LEU A 249 -7.86 -10.49 -10.13
N ALA A 250 -8.05 -11.51 -10.97
CA ALA A 250 -8.58 -12.80 -10.53
C ALA A 250 -7.62 -13.50 -9.57
N VAL A 251 -6.31 -13.51 -9.87
CA VAL A 251 -5.28 -14.02 -8.96
C VAL A 251 -5.28 -13.25 -7.64
N TYR A 252 -5.32 -11.91 -7.70
CA TYR A 252 -5.45 -11.08 -6.50
C TYR A 252 -6.67 -11.46 -5.67
N LEU A 253 -7.85 -11.59 -6.31
CA LEU A 253 -9.10 -11.89 -5.64
C LEU A 253 -9.06 -13.26 -4.94
N VAL A 254 -8.59 -14.29 -5.64
CA VAL A 254 -8.45 -15.64 -5.07
C VAL A 254 -7.52 -15.63 -3.86
N LEU A 255 -6.33 -15.03 -4.00
CA LEU A 255 -5.37 -14.92 -2.90
C LEU A 255 -5.95 -14.13 -1.72
N LYS A 256 -6.69 -13.05 -1.99
CA LYS A 256 -7.28 -12.21 -0.94
C LYS A 256 -8.38 -12.94 -0.17
N ILE A 257 -9.23 -13.70 -0.86
CA ILE A 257 -10.27 -14.52 -0.22
C ILE A 257 -9.65 -15.66 0.58
N GLN A 258 -8.62 -16.34 0.06
CA GLN A 258 -7.89 -17.38 0.78
C GLN A 258 -7.23 -16.83 2.05
N ASP A 259 -6.55 -15.69 1.96
CA ASP A 259 -5.94 -15.01 3.11
C ASP A 259 -6.98 -14.64 4.19
N LEU A 260 -8.11 -14.04 3.79
CA LEU A 260 -9.18 -13.67 4.73
C LEU A 260 -9.86 -14.89 5.37
N THR A 261 -10.06 -15.95 4.60
CA THR A 261 -10.65 -17.21 5.11
C THR A 261 -9.70 -17.91 6.06
N GLY A 262 -8.42 -18.01 5.71
CA GLY A 262 -7.38 -18.63 6.54
C GLY A 262 -7.19 -17.96 7.90
N LYS A 263 -7.46 -16.66 8.00
CA LYS A 263 -7.46 -15.91 9.27
C LYS A 263 -8.82 -15.82 9.96
N GLY A 264 -9.88 -16.37 9.37
CA GLY A 264 -11.25 -16.24 9.91
C GLY A 264 -11.82 -14.81 9.86
N ALA A 265 -11.21 -13.91 9.10
CA ALA A 265 -11.57 -12.49 9.04
C ALA A 265 -12.64 -12.18 7.97
N LEU A 266 -12.98 -13.15 7.11
CA LEU A 266 -13.93 -12.94 6.01
C LEU A 266 -15.32 -12.48 6.50
N GLY A 267 -15.75 -12.93 7.68
CA GLY A 267 -17.03 -12.50 8.27
C GLY A 267 -17.11 -10.99 8.51
N LEU A 268 -15.98 -10.36 8.88
CA LEU A 268 -15.89 -8.92 9.15
C LEU A 268 -16.25 -8.06 7.93
N ALA A 269 -16.10 -8.61 6.71
CA ALA A 269 -16.44 -7.89 5.49
C ALA A 269 -17.97 -7.68 5.37
N PHE A 270 -18.76 -8.60 5.91
CA PHE A 270 -20.23 -8.59 5.82
C PHE A 270 -20.89 -7.98 7.06
N GLU A 271 -20.12 -7.61 8.07
CA GLU A 271 -20.62 -6.81 9.18
C GLU A 271 -21.05 -5.43 8.69
N SER A 272 -22.10 -4.88 9.31
CA SER A 272 -22.58 -3.53 9.00
C SER A 272 -21.69 -2.42 9.57
N SER A 273 -20.38 -2.64 9.62
CA SER A 273 -19.36 -1.72 10.13
C SER A 273 -18.85 -0.77 9.04
N TYR A 274 -18.27 0.36 9.44
CA TYR A 274 -17.61 1.28 8.52
C TYR A 274 -16.52 0.57 7.70
N ALA A 275 -15.68 -0.22 8.36
CA ALA A 275 -14.61 -0.98 7.73
C ALA A 275 -15.14 -2.04 6.74
N GLY A 276 -16.16 -2.82 7.12
CA GLY A 276 -16.77 -3.83 6.26
C GLY A 276 -17.35 -3.21 4.98
N ARG A 277 -18.09 -2.10 5.10
CA ARG A 277 -18.68 -1.40 3.94
C ARG A 277 -17.63 -0.81 3.01
N MET A 278 -16.57 -0.20 3.54
CA MET A 278 -15.47 0.33 2.73
C MET A 278 -14.70 -0.78 2.02
N PHE A 279 -14.51 -1.92 2.69
CA PHE A 279 -13.88 -3.10 2.10
C PHE A 279 -14.73 -3.71 0.96
N LEU A 280 -16.04 -3.87 1.16
CA LEU A 280 -16.94 -4.35 0.10
C LEU A 280 -16.99 -3.39 -1.08
N ALA A 281 -17.00 -2.09 -0.82
CA ALA A 281 -16.98 -1.07 -1.87
C ALA A 281 -15.70 -1.15 -2.72
N GLU A 282 -14.51 -1.29 -2.12
CA GLU A 282 -13.26 -1.45 -2.89
C GLU A 282 -13.23 -2.77 -3.69
N MET A 283 -13.71 -3.88 -3.11
CA MET A 283 -13.72 -5.19 -3.79
C MET A 283 -14.69 -5.20 -4.97
N LEU A 284 -15.87 -4.63 -4.80
CA LEU A 284 -16.88 -4.54 -5.87
C LEU A 284 -16.41 -3.60 -6.98
N LEU A 285 -15.96 -2.39 -6.63
CA LEU A 285 -15.58 -1.37 -7.61
C LEU A 285 -14.28 -1.71 -8.34
N GLY A 286 -13.24 -2.08 -7.60
CA GLY A 286 -11.88 -2.21 -8.12
C GLY A 286 -11.53 -3.56 -8.72
N ILE A 287 -12.26 -4.61 -8.33
CA ILE A 287 -11.82 -5.99 -8.60
C ILE A 287 -12.93 -6.76 -9.31
N ILE A 288 -14.07 -6.98 -8.65
CA ILE A 288 -15.13 -7.84 -9.18
C ILE A 288 -15.74 -7.23 -10.45
N THR A 289 -16.09 -5.95 -10.42
CA THR A 289 -16.73 -5.31 -11.59
C THR A 289 -15.80 -5.28 -12.81
N PRO A 290 -14.54 -4.83 -12.71
CA PRO A 290 -13.63 -4.84 -13.85
C PRO A 290 -13.34 -6.24 -14.38
N ILE A 291 -13.24 -7.27 -13.52
CA ILE A 291 -13.10 -8.67 -13.95
C ILE A 291 -14.28 -9.07 -14.84
N ILE A 292 -15.52 -8.85 -14.39
CA ILE A 292 -16.72 -9.23 -15.14
C ILE A 292 -16.78 -8.44 -16.46
N MET A 293 -16.55 -7.13 -16.40
CA MET A 293 -16.63 -6.26 -17.59
C MET A 293 -15.57 -6.63 -18.64
N LEU A 294 -14.32 -6.81 -18.25
CA LEU A 294 -13.22 -7.12 -19.18
C LEU A 294 -13.21 -8.59 -19.63
N ALA A 295 -13.87 -9.49 -18.90
CA ALA A 295 -14.08 -10.87 -19.34
C ALA A 295 -15.02 -10.93 -20.55
N ILE A 296 -15.99 -10.01 -20.67
CA ILE A 296 -16.96 -9.95 -21.76
C ILE A 296 -16.29 -9.36 -23.02
N PRO A 297 -16.12 -10.12 -24.12
CA PRO A 297 -15.43 -9.63 -25.32
C PRO A 297 -16.07 -8.36 -25.89
N ARG A 298 -17.41 -8.27 -25.89
CA ARG A 298 -18.17 -7.10 -26.39
C ARG A 298 -17.87 -5.80 -25.66
N ILE A 299 -17.47 -5.86 -24.39
CA ILE A 299 -17.11 -4.68 -23.59
C ILE A 299 -15.63 -4.36 -23.81
N ARG A 300 -14.78 -5.38 -23.84
CA ARG A 300 -13.33 -5.24 -24.03
C ARG A 300 -12.93 -4.72 -25.41
N THR A 301 -13.69 -5.06 -26.46
CA THR A 301 -13.48 -4.55 -27.83
C THR A 301 -14.29 -3.29 -28.12
N ASN A 302 -14.82 -2.63 -27.09
CA ASN A 302 -15.51 -1.34 -27.21
C ASN A 302 -14.70 -0.28 -26.46
N ASP A 303 -14.30 0.78 -27.15
CA ASP A 303 -13.55 1.92 -26.61
C ASP A 303 -14.11 2.41 -25.26
N PHE A 304 -15.43 2.59 -25.18
CA PHE A 304 -16.07 3.10 -23.97
C PHE A 304 -16.05 2.07 -22.83
N GLY A 305 -16.36 0.81 -23.14
CA GLY A 305 -16.38 -0.27 -22.15
C GLY A 305 -15.00 -0.52 -21.55
N LEU A 306 -13.98 -0.51 -22.39
CA LEU A 306 -12.59 -0.67 -22.00
C LEU A 306 -12.10 0.51 -21.15
N PHE A 307 -12.41 1.76 -21.56
CA PHE A 307 -12.09 2.96 -20.79
C PHE A 307 -12.74 2.96 -19.39
N VAL A 308 -14.04 2.69 -19.31
CA VAL A 308 -14.78 2.64 -18.03
C VAL A 308 -14.21 1.55 -17.13
N SER A 309 -13.92 0.37 -17.67
CA SER A 309 -13.33 -0.72 -16.89
C SER A 309 -11.96 -0.36 -16.34
N ALA A 310 -11.08 0.24 -17.16
CA ALA A 310 -9.76 0.70 -16.72
C ALA A 310 -9.87 1.80 -15.64
N LEU A 311 -10.81 2.73 -15.78
CA LEU A 311 -11.08 3.76 -14.78
C LEU A 311 -11.53 3.16 -13.45
N MET A 312 -12.38 2.13 -13.47
CA MET A 312 -12.82 1.43 -12.26
C MET A 312 -11.66 0.72 -11.54
N VAL A 313 -10.72 0.10 -12.28
CA VAL A 313 -9.50 -0.48 -11.69
C VAL A 313 -8.66 0.58 -11.00
N VAL A 314 -8.44 1.73 -11.64
CA VAL A 314 -7.68 2.85 -11.06
C VAL A 314 -8.36 3.39 -9.80
N LEU A 315 -9.67 3.66 -9.86
CA LEU A 315 -10.42 4.17 -8.71
C LEU A 315 -10.45 3.17 -7.55
N GLY A 316 -10.67 1.89 -7.84
CA GLY A 316 -10.65 0.85 -6.83
C GLY A 316 -9.28 0.62 -6.20
N PHE A 317 -8.20 0.76 -6.99
CA PHE A 317 -6.84 0.76 -6.45
C PHE A 317 -6.59 1.93 -5.51
N ILE A 318 -6.98 3.15 -5.92
CA ILE A 318 -6.86 4.35 -5.06
C ILE A 318 -7.64 4.14 -3.77
N MET A 319 -8.86 3.62 -3.88
CA MET A 319 -9.69 3.29 -2.72
C MET A 319 -9.01 2.27 -1.80
N ASN A 320 -8.39 1.23 -2.36
CA ASN A 320 -7.64 0.24 -1.57
C ASN A 320 -6.46 0.88 -0.83
N ARG A 321 -5.64 1.71 -1.48
CA ARG A 321 -4.50 2.36 -0.82
C ARG A 321 -4.95 3.31 0.29
N LEU A 322 -5.98 4.10 0.05
CA LEU A 322 -6.56 4.96 1.08
C LEU A 322 -7.20 4.15 2.22
N ASN A 323 -7.82 3.02 1.93
CA ASN A 323 -8.39 2.16 2.95
C ASN A 323 -7.30 1.50 3.81
N VAL A 324 -6.21 1.03 3.22
CA VAL A 324 -5.08 0.46 3.99
C VAL A 324 -4.41 1.54 4.85
N SER A 325 -4.20 2.75 4.32
CA SER A 325 -3.44 3.79 5.02
C SER A 325 -4.26 4.65 5.98
N ILE A 326 -5.56 4.83 5.73
CA ILE A 326 -6.44 5.72 6.53
C ILE A 326 -7.51 4.89 7.24
N THR A 327 -8.45 4.31 6.49
CA THR A 327 -9.62 3.60 7.04
C THR A 327 -9.24 2.47 7.99
N GLY A 328 -8.21 1.70 7.63
CA GLY A 328 -7.78 0.52 8.37
C GLY A 328 -7.08 0.84 9.68
N ILE A 329 -6.55 2.05 9.86
CA ILE A 329 -5.84 2.48 11.08
C ILE A 329 -6.75 3.32 11.98
N GLU A 330 -7.82 3.89 11.44
CA GLU A 330 -8.72 4.80 12.13
C GLU A 330 -9.41 4.21 13.37
N ALA A 331 -9.82 2.94 13.33
CA ALA A 331 -10.41 2.29 14.49
C ALA A 331 -9.42 2.17 15.67
N TYR A 332 -8.13 1.94 15.37
CA TYR A 332 -7.09 1.79 16.37
C TYR A 332 -6.62 3.13 16.93
N SER A 333 -6.53 4.17 16.09
CA SER A 333 -6.06 5.50 16.51
C SER A 333 -7.00 6.15 17.54
N GLY A 334 -8.28 5.74 17.57
CA GLY A 334 -9.33 6.33 18.38
C GLY A 334 -9.67 7.78 17.97
N VAL A 335 -9.15 8.25 16.84
CA VAL A 335 -9.36 9.60 16.31
C VAL A 335 -9.71 9.51 14.82
N SER A 336 -10.73 10.24 14.41
CA SER A 336 -11.11 10.34 13.01
C SER A 336 -10.23 11.35 12.29
N TYR A 337 -9.65 10.96 11.16
CA TYR A 337 -8.89 11.85 10.28
C TYR A 337 -9.75 12.30 9.09
N PHE A 338 -9.79 13.60 8.83
CA PHE A 338 -10.33 14.14 7.58
C PHE A 338 -9.34 15.17 7.06
N PRO A 339 -8.93 15.09 5.78
CA PRO A 339 -7.86 15.94 5.27
C PRO A 339 -8.21 17.42 5.38
N SER A 340 -7.25 18.22 5.80
CA SER A 340 -7.38 19.67 5.79
C SER A 340 -7.50 20.16 4.34
N TRP A 341 -8.07 21.36 4.16
CA TRP A 341 -8.15 21.95 2.83
C TRP A 341 -6.76 22.23 2.24
N THR A 342 -5.76 22.52 3.09
CA THR A 342 -4.35 22.72 2.70
C THR A 342 -3.67 21.43 2.25
N GLU A 343 -4.05 20.27 2.82
CA GLU A 343 -3.59 18.97 2.31
C GLU A 343 -4.14 18.74 0.89
N VAL A 344 -5.45 18.94 0.72
CA VAL A 344 -6.14 18.73 -0.57
C VAL A 344 -5.62 19.67 -1.66
N SER A 345 -5.40 20.95 -1.34
CA SER A 345 -4.93 21.93 -2.31
C SER A 345 -3.51 21.63 -2.80
N VAL A 346 -2.61 21.15 -1.92
CA VAL A 346 -1.25 20.73 -2.30
C VAL A 346 -1.30 19.52 -3.21
N THR A 347 -2.06 18.48 -2.87
CA THR A 347 -2.25 17.29 -3.72
C THR A 347 -2.79 17.67 -5.11
N ILE A 348 -3.84 18.49 -5.19
CA ILE A 348 -4.41 18.93 -6.47
C ILE A 348 -3.40 19.78 -7.27
N MET A 349 -2.62 20.63 -6.60
CA MET A 349 -1.56 21.42 -7.23
C MET A 349 -0.48 20.53 -7.84
N ILE A 350 0.00 19.51 -7.11
CA ILE A 350 1.02 18.57 -7.59
C ILE A 350 0.51 17.80 -8.82
N VAL A 351 -0.72 17.30 -8.77
CA VAL A 351 -1.36 16.63 -9.90
C VAL A 351 -1.49 17.58 -11.10
N ALA A 352 -1.94 18.81 -10.89
CA ALA A 352 -2.07 19.81 -11.95
C ALA A 352 -0.72 20.17 -12.57
N LEU A 353 0.33 20.32 -11.75
CA LEU A 353 1.71 20.51 -12.22
C LEU A 353 2.16 19.33 -13.09
N GLY A 354 1.81 18.10 -12.71
CA GLY A 354 2.07 16.91 -13.53
C GLY A 354 1.48 17.00 -14.93
N PHE A 355 0.20 17.36 -15.06
CA PHE A 355 -0.43 17.57 -16.37
C PHE A 355 0.22 18.68 -17.18
N VAL A 356 0.61 19.79 -16.53
CA VAL A 356 1.31 20.90 -17.20
C VAL A 356 2.69 20.46 -17.69
N LEU A 357 3.48 19.79 -16.85
CA LEU A 357 4.81 19.30 -17.18
C LEU A 357 4.76 18.25 -18.30
N PHE A 358 3.79 17.33 -18.25
CA PHE A 358 3.56 16.37 -19.32
C PHE A 358 3.21 17.07 -20.64
N GLY A 359 2.30 18.03 -20.61
CA GLY A 359 1.94 18.83 -21.80
C GLY A 359 3.11 19.61 -22.39
N LEU A 360 3.99 20.16 -21.54
CA LEU A 360 5.22 20.82 -21.97
C LEU A 360 6.22 19.82 -22.56
N ALA A 361 6.41 18.66 -21.93
CA ALA A 361 7.29 17.61 -22.41
C ALA A 361 6.87 17.13 -23.81
N VAL A 362 5.58 16.85 -24.03
CA VAL A 362 5.07 16.45 -25.36
C VAL A 362 5.24 17.56 -26.40
N LYS A 363 5.13 18.83 -26.01
CA LYS A 363 5.31 19.96 -26.92
C LYS A 363 6.77 20.15 -27.36
N TYR A 364 7.73 19.93 -26.45
CA TYR A 364 9.13 20.26 -26.69
C TYR A 364 10.03 19.07 -27.00
N LEU A 365 9.62 17.84 -26.68
CA LEU A 365 10.40 16.62 -26.83
C LEU A 365 9.79 15.66 -27.88
N PRO A 366 10.62 14.82 -28.53
CA PRO A 366 10.17 13.82 -29.49
C PRO A 366 9.58 12.58 -28.80
N VAL A 367 8.49 12.77 -28.05
CA VAL A 367 7.79 11.70 -27.31
C VAL A 367 7.16 10.68 -28.27
N PHE A 368 6.69 11.14 -29.42
CA PHE A 368 5.99 10.35 -30.42
C PHE A 368 6.77 10.35 -31.75
N PRO A 369 7.56 9.31 -32.08
CA PRO A 369 8.30 9.23 -33.34
C PRO A 369 7.39 9.30 -34.56
N ALA A 370 7.83 9.97 -35.63
CA ALA A 370 6.99 10.29 -36.79
C ALA A 370 6.60 9.08 -37.68
N GLY A 371 7.09 7.87 -37.40
CA GLY A 371 6.93 6.69 -38.25
C GLY A 371 6.19 5.49 -37.66
N GLU A 372 5.86 5.47 -36.36
CA GLU A 372 5.28 4.30 -35.67
C GLU A 372 3.80 4.48 -35.29
N LEU A 373 3.15 5.55 -35.76
CA LEU A 373 1.80 5.91 -35.35
C LEU A 373 0.89 5.97 -36.58
N VAL A 374 -0.16 5.15 -36.57
CA VAL A 374 -1.24 5.23 -37.55
C VAL A 374 -1.81 6.65 -37.52
N LYS A 375 -1.59 7.42 -38.59
CA LYS A 375 -2.40 8.62 -38.85
C LYS A 375 -3.83 8.11 -39.02
N SER A 376 -4.70 8.30 -38.03
CA SER A 376 -6.12 8.12 -38.28
C SER A 376 -6.52 9.11 -39.36
N SER A 377 -7.00 8.61 -40.49
CA SER A 377 -7.54 9.40 -41.59
C SER A 377 -8.49 10.47 -41.06
N GLU A 378 -8.34 11.68 -41.59
CA GLU A 378 -9.25 12.78 -41.33
C GLU A 378 -10.69 12.43 -41.72
N GLU A 379 -11.63 13.18 -41.13
CA GLU A 379 -13.10 13.13 -41.25
C GLU A 379 -13.82 12.14 -40.31
N GLY A 380 -14.33 12.67 -39.20
CA GLY A 380 -15.34 12.01 -38.37
C GLY A 380 -14.87 11.42 -37.03
N ALA A 381 -13.68 11.78 -36.53
CA ALA A 381 -13.21 11.28 -35.22
C ALA A 381 -14.24 11.61 -34.12
N PRO A 382 -14.81 10.60 -33.42
CA PRO A 382 -15.77 10.85 -32.37
C PRO A 382 -15.10 11.69 -31.28
N GLU A 383 -15.74 12.80 -30.90
CA GLU A 383 -15.54 13.42 -29.59
C GLU A 383 -15.58 12.31 -28.52
N LEU A 384 -14.72 12.41 -27.51
CA LEU A 384 -14.75 11.46 -26.40
C LEU A 384 -16.19 11.23 -25.89
N PRO A 385 -16.50 10.02 -25.43
CA PRO A 385 -17.86 9.63 -25.04
C PRO A 385 -18.49 10.45 -23.90
N ALA A 386 -17.77 11.37 -23.25
CA ALA A 386 -18.20 12.01 -22.00
C ALA A 386 -19.42 12.95 -22.11
N PRO A 387 -19.76 13.54 -23.28
CA PRO A 387 -21.13 14.02 -23.50
C PRO A 387 -21.83 13.37 -24.70
N ALA A 388 -21.10 12.67 -25.58
CA ALA A 388 -21.67 12.07 -26.79
C ALA A 388 -22.44 10.76 -26.50
N VAL A 389 -22.12 10.02 -25.42
CA VAL A 389 -22.84 8.78 -25.04
C VAL A 389 -24.22 9.04 -24.47
N LEU A 390 -24.42 10.17 -23.78
CA LEU A 390 -25.77 10.64 -23.39
C LEU A 390 -26.65 10.97 -24.60
N ARG A 391 -26.06 11.13 -25.79
CA ARG A 391 -26.75 11.44 -27.04
C ARG A 391 -26.90 10.26 -27.99
N ARG A 392 -26.22 9.12 -27.75
CA ARG A 392 -26.37 7.92 -28.58
C ARG A 392 -27.56 7.09 -28.10
N PRO A 393 -28.35 6.49 -28.99
CA PRO A 393 -29.43 5.60 -28.58
C PRO A 393 -28.85 4.43 -27.76
N LEU A 394 -29.51 4.11 -26.65
CA LEU A 394 -29.20 3.00 -25.73
C LEU A 394 -29.42 1.63 -26.39
N LEU A 395 -28.68 1.34 -27.47
CA LEU A 395 -28.70 0.02 -28.11
C LEU A 395 -27.31 -0.63 -28.03
N GLY A 396 -27.28 -1.88 -27.55
CA GLY A 396 -26.11 -2.75 -27.59
C GLY A 396 -25.19 -2.69 -26.36
N SER A 397 -23.88 -2.80 -26.59
CA SER A 397 -22.86 -2.94 -25.54
C SER A 397 -22.70 -1.69 -24.66
N THR A 398 -23.08 -0.51 -25.14
CA THR A 398 -23.09 0.73 -24.36
C THR A 398 -24.15 0.70 -23.27
N ALA A 399 -25.36 0.24 -23.57
CA ALA A 399 -26.42 0.03 -22.57
C ALA A 399 -25.98 -0.99 -21.53
N LEU A 400 -25.34 -2.09 -21.95
CA LEU A 400 -24.79 -3.09 -21.04
C LEU A 400 -23.72 -2.50 -20.09
N VAL A 401 -22.78 -1.69 -20.61
CA VAL A 401 -21.76 -1.02 -19.79
C VAL A 401 -22.39 -0.04 -18.82
N LEU A 402 -23.38 0.74 -19.26
CA LEU A 402 -24.07 1.71 -18.40
C LEU A 402 -24.89 1.04 -17.30
N ILE A 403 -25.58 -0.07 -17.62
CA ILE A 403 -26.37 -0.82 -16.63
C ILE A 403 -25.42 -1.53 -15.64
N LEU A 404 -24.47 -2.33 -16.14
CA LEU A 404 -23.59 -3.12 -15.30
C LEU A 404 -22.64 -2.23 -14.48
N GLY A 405 -21.95 -1.31 -15.14
CA GLY A 405 -21.06 -0.36 -14.50
C GLY A 405 -21.80 0.61 -13.58
N GLY A 406 -22.97 1.10 -14.00
CA GLY A 406 -23.78 2.04 -13.21
C GLY A 406 -24.36 1.43 -11.94
N VAL A 407 -24.92 0.21 -12.02
CA VAL A 407 -25.46 -0.49 -10.83
C VAL A 407 -24.36 -0.81 -9.82
N LEU A 408 -23.23 -1.33 -10.28
CA LEU A 408 -22.13 -1.73 -9.39
C LEU A 408 -21.37 -0.53 -8.82
N MET A 409 -21.11 0.50 -9.63
CA MET A 409 -20.55 1.78 -9.15
C MET A 409 -21.51 2.43 -8.15
N GLY A 410 -22.80 2.51 -8.47
CA GLY A 410 -23.81 3.08 -7.56
C GLY A 410 -23.89 2.31 -6.24
N SER A 411 -23.77 0.98 -6.29
CA SER A 411 -23.71 0.13 -5.09
C SER A 411 -22.45 0.38 -4.26
N ALA A 412 -21.28 0.45 -4.89
CA ALA A 412 -20.02 0.72 -4.21
C ALA A 412 -19.98 2.13 -3.59
N VAL A 413 -20.45 3.14 -4.34
CA VAL A 413 -20.59 4.51 -3.83
C VAL A 413 -21.61 4.58 -2.70
N GLY A 414 -22.73 3.86 -2.82
CA GLY A 414 -23.73 3.75 -1.75
C GLY A 414 -23.18 3.11 -0.48
N LEU A 415 -22.37 2.05 -0.61
CA LEU A 415 -21.68 1.40 0.50
C LEU A 415 -20.64 2.32 1.14
N ALA A 416 -19.82 2.99 0.33
CA ALA A 416 -18.82 3.94 0.82
C ALA A 416 -19.47 5.12 1.55
N TYR A 417 -20.50 5.72 0.94
CA TYR A 417 -21.27 6.82 1.53
C TYR A 417 -21.97 6.38 2.82
N SER A 418 -22.59 5.20 2.81
CA SER A 418 -23.21 4.61 4.00
C SER A 418 -22.17 4.34 5.08
N GLY A 419 -20.98 3.84 4.72
CA GLY A 419 -19.85 3.69 5.62
C GLY A 419 -19.46 5.01 6.27
N ILE A 420 -19.23 6.05 5.46
CA ILE A 420 -18.86 7.39 5.93
C ILE A 420 -19.95 7.99 6.83
N ARG A 421 -21.24 7.79 6.52
CA ARG A 421 -22.37 8.22 7.38
C ARG A 421 -22.42 7.49 8.72
N HIS A 422 -22.01 6.23 8.75
CA HIS A 422 -21.95 5.42 9.96
C HIS A 422 -20.53 5.34 10.51
N ARG A 423 -19.70 6.34 10.19
CA ARG A 423 -18.39 6.59 10.78
C ARG A 423 -18.62 7.09 12.21
N GLY A 424 -18.92 6.15 13.10
CA GLY A 424 -19.18 6.38 14.52
C GLY A 424 -18.19 5.60 15.37
N ALA A 425 -17.73 6.23 16.45
CA ALA A 425 -16.72 5.71 17.37
C ALA A 425 -17.21 4.47 18.13
N THR A 426 -17.10 3.28 17.54
CA THR A 426 -17.31 2.01 18.28
C THR A 426 -16.50 0.88 17.66
N VAL A 427 -15.21 0.87 17.98
CA VAL A 427 -14.73 -0.25 18.79
C VAL A 427 -14.13 0.45 20.00
N ALA A 428 -14.72 0.22 21.18
CA ALA A 428 -13.92 0.33 22.39
C ALA A 428 -12.85 -0.76 22.24
N VAL A 429 -11.77 -0.43 21.54
CA VAL A 429 -10.52 -1.14 21.77
C VAL A 429 -10.28 -0.81 23.22
N GLU A 430 -10.40 -1.80 24.10
CA GLU A 430 -9.76 -1.71 25.40
C GLU A 430 -8.37 -1.18 25.08
N VAL A 431 -8.15 0.10 25.39
CA VAL A 431 -6.81 0.64 25.40
C VAL A 431 -6.13 -0.28 26.39
N VAL A 432 -5.35 -1.23 25.87
CA VAL A 432 -4.38 -1.92 26.68
C VAL A 432 -3.50 -0.78 27.15
N ASP A 433 -3.81 -0.32 28.35
CA ASP A 433 -3.05 0.70 29.00
C ASP A 433 -1.66 0.08 29.12
N ASN A 434 -0.71 0.57 28.34
CA ASN A 434 0.67 0.13 28.40
C ASN A 434 1.34 0.66 29.68
N ARG A 435 0.61 1.32 30.59
CA ARG A 435 1.03 1.45 31.98
C ARG A 435 1.08 0.06 32.60
N GLU A 436 2.17 -0.23 33.30
CA GLU A 436 2.18 -1.40 34.19
C GLU A 436 0.93 -1.33 35.07
N PRO A 437 0.09 -2.37 35.09
CA PRO A 437 -1.12 -2.36 35.89
C PRO A 437 -0.74 -2.09 37.34
N ASP A 438 -1.47 -1.19 38.00
CA ASP A 438 -1.27 -0.95 39.43
C ASP A 438 -1.72 -2.19 40.21
N ILE A 439 -0.75 -3.08 40.44
CA ILE A 439 -0.94 -4.34 41.16
C ILE A 439 -0.84 -4.15 42.67
N SER A 440 -0.71 -2.93 43.20
CA SER A 440 -0.53 -2.68 44.63
C SER A 440 -1.69 -3.24 45.49
N ALA A 441 -2.93 -3.11 45.00
CA ALA A 441 -4.11 -3.70 45.65
C ALA A 441 -4.14 -5.24 45.56
N GLY A 442 -3.69 -5.80 44.44
CA GLY A 442 -3.55 -7.25 44.26
C GLY A 442 -2.47 -7.84 45.16
N LEU A 443 -1.36 -7.13 45.35
CA LEU A 443 -0.26 -7.51 46.23
C LEU A 443 -0.66 -7.56 47.70
N GLN A 444 -1.52 -6.63 48.16
CA GLN A 444 -2.01 -6.62 49.55
C GLN A 444 -2.90 -7.82 49.89
N SER A 445 -3.52 -8.44 48.89
CA SER A 445 -4.41 -9.60 49.06
C SER A 445 -3.82 -10.89 48.51
N PHE A 446 -2.58 -10.85 48.02
CA PHE A 446 -1.93 -11.98 47.39
C PHE A 446 -1.57 -13.05 48.44
N GLN A 447 -2.20 -14.21 48.33
CA GLN A 447 -1.80 -15.42 49.03
C GLN A 447 -1.12 -16.35 48.04
N ALA A 448 0.09 -16.79 48.39
CA ALA A 448 0.80 -17.78 47.58
C ALA A 448 -0.05 -19.06 47.46
N PRO A 449 -0.02 -19.75 46.31
CA PRO A 449 -0.68 -21.04 46.17
C PRO A 449 -0.15 -22.05 47.20
N PRO A 450 -0.95 -23.06 47.57
CA PRO A 450 -0.48 -24.11 48.47
C PRO A 450 0.73 -24.83 47.87
N ASP A 451 1.58 -25.34 48.76
CA ASP A 451 2.77 -26.08 48.38
C ASP A 451 2.39 -27.37 47.64
N VAL A 452 3.20 -27.72 46.64
CA VAL A 452 2.95 -28.90 45.80
C VAL A 452 3.94 -29.97 46.17
N THR A 453 3.45 -31.07 46.75
CA THR A 453 4.26 -32.25 47.06
C THR A 453 4.24 -33.23 45.91
N PHE A 454 5.42 -33.51 45.38
CA PHE A 454 5.66 -34.57 44.42
C PHE A 454 5.97 -35.87 45.18
N PRO A 455 5.19 -36.94 44.96
CA PRO A 455 5.42 -38.21 45.63
C PRO A 455 6.76 -38.81 45.18
N GLN A 456 7.38 -39.60 46.06
CA GLN A 456 8.64 -40.27 45.77
C GLN A 456 8.50 -41.21 44.56
N ALA A 457 9.32 -40.96 43.53
CA ALA A 457 9.44 -41.85 42.38
C ALA A 457 10.49 -42.96 42.65
N GLN A 458 10.47 -44.03 41.86
CA GLN A 458 11.31 -45.22 42.05
C GLN A 458 12.83 -44.94 42.05
N GLU A 459 13.26 -43.89 41.35
CA GLU A 459 14.67 -43.44 41.26
C GLU A 459 14.96 -42.23 42.16
N SER A 460 14.02 -41.83 43.02
CA SER A 460 14.10 -40.60 43.81
C SER A 460 14.45 -40.90 45.29
N PRO A 461 15.41 -40.17 45.89
CA PRO A 461 15.80 -40.34 47.30
C PRO A 461 14.68 -40.11 48.33
N GLY A 462 13.61 -39.39 47.97
CA GLY A 462 12.48 -39.09 48.86
C GLY A 462 11.40 -38.28 48.14
N ALA A 463 10.34 -37.88 48.84
CA ALA A 463 9.40 -36.91 48.28
C ALA A 463 10.06 -35.51 48.14
N VAL A 464 9.50 -34.66 47.28
CA VAL A 464 9.94 -33.25 47.15
C VAL A 464 8.73 -32.35 47.26
N THR A 465 8.80 -31.35 48.13
CA THR A 465 7.77 -30.33 48.23
C THR A 465 8.28 -29.03 47.61
N PHE A 466 7.61 -28.59 46.55
CA PHE A 466 7.82 -27.26 46.00
C PHE A 466 7.02 -26.25 46.83
N SER A 467 7.75 -25.40 47.57
CA SER A 467 7.13 -24.34 48.35
C SER A 467 7.04 -23.05 47.55
N HIS A 468 5.83 -22.55 47.33
CA HIS A 468 5.64 -21.27 46.64
C HIS A 468 6.22 -20.12 47.47
N ALA A 469 6.17 -20.22 48.80
CA ALA A 469 6.67 -19.19 49.70
C ALA A 469 8.19 -18.98 49.61
N SER A 470 8.96 -20.02 49.29
CA SER A 470 10.42 -19.89 49.13
C SER A 470 10.87 -19.39 47.75
N HIS A 471 9.96 -19.33 46.78
CA HIS A 471 10.27 -18.97 45.38
C HIS A 471 9.69 -17.60 44.98
N ILE A 472 9.12 -16.87 45.94
CA ILE A 472 8.55 -15.53 45.75
C ILE A 472 9.40 -14.52 46.52
N ASP A 473 9.79 -13.45 45.85
CA ASP A 473 10.30 -12.27 46.53
C ASP A 473 9.13 -11.52 47.16
N TRP A 474 8.97 -11.67 48.47
CA TRP A 474 7.87 -11.07 49.24
C TRP A 474 7.92 -9.54 49.30
N ASN A 475 9.06 -8.93 49.02
CA ASN A 475 9.18 -7.47 48.97
C ASN A 475 8.73 -6.92 47.62
N GLN A 476 8.86 -7.70 46.53
CA GLN A 476 8.44 -7.33 45.18
C GLN A 476 7.94 -8.56 44.37
N PRO A 477 6.74 -9.08 44.66
CA PRO A 477 6.23 -10.26 43.95
C PRO A 477 5.94 -9.93 42.48
N LYS A 478 6.65 -10.60 41.56
CA LYS A 478 6.43 -10.42 40.12
C LYS A 478 5.61 -11.59 39.56
N CYS A 479 4.53 -11.28 38.85
CA CYS A 479 3.70 -12.30 38.20
C CYS A 479 4.51 -13.17 37.23
N ALA A 480 5.49 -12.58 36.54
CA ALA A 480 6.37 -13.27 35.59
C ALA A 480 7.28 -14.34 36.23
N THR A 481 7.49 -14.29 37.55
CA THR A 481 8.24 -15.34 38.27
C THR A 481 7.50 -16.67 38.23
N CYS A 482 6.17 -16.63 38.40
CA CYS A 482 5.31 -17.82 38.34
C CYS A 482 4.76 -18.07 36.93
N HIS A 483 4.45 -17.00 36.18
CA HIS A 483 3.86 -17.05 34.86
C HIS A 483 4.89 -16.77 33.75
N ASN A 484 5.89 -17.64 33.67
CA ASN A 484 6.86 -17.63 32.59
C ASN A 484 6.33 -18.39 31.36
N GLN A 485 7.17 -18.54 30.33
CA GLN A 485 6.79 -19.24 29.08
C GLN A 485 6.26 -20.66 29.30
N SER A 486 6.69 -21.35 30.37
CA SER A 486 6.25 -22.70 30.73
C SER A 486 4.91 -22.73 31.46
N PHE A 487 4.48 -21.61 32.05
CA PHE A 487 3.26 -21.49 32.88
C PHE A 487 2.46 -20.23 32.53
N ASN A 488 2.01 -20.10 31.29
CA ASN A 488 1.31 -18.89 30.82
C ASN A 488 -0.02 -18.61 31.55
N ILE A 489 -0.23 -17.35 31.95
CA ILE A 489 -1.46 -16.88 32.60
C ILE A 489 -2.60 -16.59 31.59
N LEU A 490 -2.24 -16.29 30.34
CA LEU A 490 -3.20 -16.01 29.27
C LEU A 490 -3.52 -17.30 28.52
N LYS A 491 -4.81 -17.58 28.33
CA LYS A 491 -5.29 -18.70 27.50
C LYS A 491 -4.84 -18.49 26.04
N VAL A 492 -3.66 -18.99 25.71
CA VAL A 492 -3.37 -19.40 24.33
C VAL A 492 -4.30 -20.59 24.08
N ARG A 493 -5.15 -20.50 23.05
CA ARG A 493 -5.98 -21.62 22.59
C ARG A 493 -5.06 -22.67 21.98
N GLN A 494 -4.35 -23.41 22.83
CA GLN A 494 -3.58 -24.59 22.49
C GLN A 494 -4.16 -25.77 23.26
N THR A 495 -4.43 -26.80 22.46
CA THR A 495 -4.77 -28.18 22.81
C THR A 495 -4.22 -28.62 24.16
N SER A 496 -5.08 -28.57 25.17
CA SER A 496 -4.93 -29.32 26.41
C SER A 496 -5.07 -30.81 26.11
N SER A 497 -3.96 -31.48 25.79
CA SER A 497 -3.78 -32.90 26.09
C SER A 497 -2.32 -33.26 25.86
N LEU A 498 -1.72 -33.98 26.82
CA LEU A 498 -0.33 -34.48 26.85
C LEU A 498 0.65 -33.63 27.67
N LEU A 499 0.40 -33.53 28.99
CA LEU A 499 1.45 -33.15 29.94
C LEU A 499 1.33 -33.92 31.26
N ALA A 500 0.91 -35.19 31.16
CA ALA A 500 0.72 -36.09 32.30
C ALA A 500 1.41 -37.46 32.15
N ALA A 501 2.34 -37.64 31.21
CA ALA A 501 3.05 -38.92 31.08
C ALA A 501 4.55 -38.70 30.86
N LYS A 502 5.35 -39.07 31.87
CA LYS A 502 6.82 -39.19 31.87
C LYS A 502 7.60 -37.97 31.36
N LEU A 503 7.62 -36.89 32.14
CA LEU A 503 8.63 -35.85 31.98
C LEU A 503 9.59 -35.89 33.17
N ASP A 504 10.88 -36.01 32.85
CA ASP A 504 11.99 -36.00 33.80
C ASP A 504 11.99 -34.68 34.60
N MET A 505 12.07 -34.78 35.92
CA MET A 505 12.12 -33.61 36.82
C MET A 505 13.41 -32.81 36.63
N HIS A 506 14.45 -33.43 36.05
CA HIS A 506 15.70 -32.78 35.66
C HIS A 506 15.62 -32.07 34.29
N SER A 507 14.49 -32.13 33.58
CA SER A 507 14.33 -31.50 32.28
C SER A 507 14.18 -29.97 32.37
N VAL A 508 14.55 -29.29 31.28
CA VAL A 508 14.39 -27.83 31.08
C VAL A 508 12.93 -27.37 31.04
N GLU A 509 11.98 -28.28 31.15
CA GLU A 509 10.54 -28.00 31.18
C GLU A 509 9.97 -28.00 32.61
N ARG A 510 10.77 -28.39 33.61
CA ARG A 510 10.38 -28.50 35.04
C ARG A 510 11.39 -27.79 35.94
N CYS A 511 11.76 -28.37 37.08
CA CYS A 511 12.69 -27.77 38.04
C CYS A 511 14.05 -27.42 37.40
N GLY A 512 14.52 -28.24 36.46
CA GLY A 512 15.78 -28.02 35.72
C GLY A 512 15.84 -26.74 34.89
N ALA A 513 14.72 -26.09 34.58
CA ALA A 513 14.67 -24.80 33.88
C ALA A 513 15.24 -23.64 34.73
N CYS A 514 15.12 -23.76 36.05
CA CYS A 514 15.53 -22.76 37.04
C CYS A 514 16.71 -23.25 37.90
N HIS A 515 16.84 -24.56 38.09
CA HIS A 515 17.94 -25.22 38.83
C HIS A 515 19.02 -25.74 37.88
N ASP A 516 19.56 -24.84 37.06
CA ASP A 516 20.56 -25.13 36.02
C ASP A 516 22.02 -24.94 36.49
N GLY A 517 22.24 -24.47 37.72
CA GLY A 517 23.55 -24.12 38.27
C GLY A 517 23.98 -22.68 38.01
N GLN A 518 23.21 -21.90 37.24
CA GLN A 518 23.44 -20.48 37.00
C GLN A 518 22.41 -19.60 37.69
N LYS A 519 21.12 -19.94 37.59
CA LYS A 519 20.02 -19.20 38.23
C LYS A 519 19.78 -19.64 39.67
N ALA A 520 19.92 -20.95 39.92
CA ALA A 520 19.88 -21.56 41.24
C ALA A 520 20.80 -22.79 41.24
N PHE A 521 20.91 -23.46 42.40
CA PHE A 521 21.71 -24.69 42.52
C PHE A 521 21.28 -25.75 41.50
N ASN A 522 22.23 -26.58 41.06
CA ASN A 522 22.00 -27.51 39.96
C ASN A 522 21.25 -28.76 40.43
N VAL A 523 20.13 -29.08 39.76
CA VAL A 523 19.28 -30.23 40.12
C VAL A 523 19.98 -31.59 40.02
N LYS A 524 21.04 -31.69 39.21
CA LYS A 524 21.80 -32.94 39.00
C LYS A 524 22.97 -33.11 39.98
N GLN A 525 23.32 -32.07 40.74
CA GLN A 525 24.51 -32.08 41.61
C GLN A 525 24.15 -32.19 43.09
N ASP A 526 23.08 -31.53 43.53
CA ASP A 526 22.77 -31.37 44.96
C ASP A 526 21.36 -31.87 45.34
N CYS A 527 21.16 -33.18 45.28
CA CYS A 527 19.85 -33.82 45.54
C CYS A 527 19.26 -33.49 46.92
N MET A 528 20.11 -33.31 47.94
CA MET A 528 19.69 -33.07 49.33
C MET A 528 19.06 -31.69 49.55
N LEU A 529 19.27 -30.74 48.65
CA LEU A 529 18.66 -29.41 48.75
C LEU A 529 17.15 -29.44 48.45
N CYS A 530 16.72 -30.40 47.61
CA CYS A 530 15.31 -30.65 47.28
C CYS A 530 14.69 -31.72 48.19
N HIS A 531 15.46 -32.75 48.54
CA HIS A 531 15.03 -33.84 49.42
C HIS A 531 15.42 -33.57 50.86
N LYS A 532 14.68 -32.66 51.50
CA LYS A 532 14.75 -32.53 52.96
C LYS A 532 14.10 -33.78 53.56
N GLY A 533 14.91 -34.64 54.18
CA GLY A 533 14.39 -35.73 55.00
C GLY A 533 13.52 -35.17 56.12
N GLU A 534 12.47 -35.90 56.49
CA GLU A 534 11.75 -35.64 57.75
C GLU A 534 12.68 -35.76 58.96
#